data_AF-A0A8C6V961-F1
#
_entry.id   AF-A0A8C6V961-F1
#
_cell.length_a   1.000
_cell.length_b   1.000
_cell.length_c   1.000
_cell.angle_alpha   90.00
_cell.angle_beta   90.00
_cell.angle_gamma   90.00
#
_symmetry.space_group_name_H-M   'P 1'
#
loop_
_entity.id
_entity.type
_entity.pdbx_description
1 polymer ?
#
loop_
_entity_poly.entity_id
_entity_poly.type
_entity_poly.pdbx_seq_one_letter_code
_entity_poly.pdbx_strand_id
1 'polypeptide(L)'
;MNCCKSRATCVLCCKNEISGTASPWLCPRAIATGKGNRLGDRISFQCQTNLDLIGSSQRVCMLDGEWSDTQPSCRASYSYDRAEDVKAEFGASLTDVLTHFADHGNATGTNIHAALNAVYQMMINEERIMKDEWNKVRHAIILLTDGKSNLGGSPKIAVSHIEELVNVRNNRKDYLDIYVFGIGNLDVELSAMNEIASKKPGERHVFVMKNPQELKNAFEDLLDPRVLEDICGLANYSDSARWDQKNPWHVDSTCRGALISNTWVLTAAHCFNHLKNNWIVVLGKILHFFKKSIPICLPCTEGASRALKKKPGTTCRDHGKHTRLLHTFNVGVISWGTYDPCAKKNKNNNGEIIRDRPSKEYKPRDFYISLFQVQDWLRKHLNNSLKFIPMQ
;
A
#
# COMPACT_ATOMS: atom_id res chain seq x y z
N MET A 1 10.64 -1.69 -33.08
CA MET A 1 10.85 -0.24 -33.36
C MET A 1 9.72 0.56 -32.71
N ASN A 2 9.94 1.19 -31.56
CA ASN A 2 9.09 2.28 -31.04
C ASN A 2 9.82 2.98 -29.89
N CYS A 3 10.97 3.59 -30.20
CA CYS A 3 11.75 4.40 -29.27
C CYS A 3 11.29 5.88 -29.30
N CYS A 4 9.97 6.10 -29.33
CA CYS A 4 9.38 7.44 -29.36
C CYS A 4 8.05 7.44 -28.57
N LYS A 5 8.09 7.85 -27.30
CA LYS A 5 6.93 8.45 -26.63
C LYS A 5 7.37 9.67 -25.81
N SER A 6 6.70 10.79 -26.08
CA SER A 6 6.70 12.09 -25.38
C SER A 6 7.97 12.97 -25.47
N ARG A 7 7.74 14.29 -25.67
CA ARG A 7 8.77 15.36 -25.67
C ARG A 7 9.28 15.73 -24.26
N ALA A 8 8.75 15.12 -23.19
CA ALA A 8 9.02 15.52 -21.80
C ALA A 8 9.87 14.52 -20.99
N THR A 9 10.21 13.37 -21.56
CA THR A 9 10.90 12.27 -20.87
C THR A 9 12.22 11.96 -21.55
N CYS A 10 13.25 11.62 -20.75
CA CYS A 10 14.52 11.25 -21.35
C CYS A 10 14.40 9.93 -22.12
N VAL A 11 14.70 9.93 -23.42
CA VAL A 11 14.64 8.71 -24.26
C VAL A 11 16.05 8.24 -24.56
N LEU A 12 16.41 7.05 -24.04
CA LEU A 12 17.66 6.36 -24.32
C LEU A 12 17.34 5.01 -24.99
N CYS A 13 17.94 4.72 -26.14
CA CYS A 13 17.75 3.44 -26.85
C CYS A 13 19.02 2.59 -26.75
N CYS A 14 18.95 1.45 -26.05
CA CYS A 14 20.00 0.41 -26.06
C CYS A 14 19.69 -0.55 -27.23
N LYS A 15 20.70 -0.86 -28.06
CA LYS A 15 20.56 -1.74 -29.23
C LYS A 15 21.39 -3.00 -29.05
N ASN A 16 20.75 -4.15 -29.27
CA ASN A 16 21.39 -5.47 -29.29
C ASN A 16 21.99 -5.86 -30.68
N GLU A 17 21.84 -5.03 -31.73
CA GLU A 17 22.26 -5.36 -33.12
C GLU A 17 23.27 -4.37 -33.73
N ILE A 18 24.02 -4.85 -34.75
CA ILE A 18 25.24 -4.23 -35.31
C ILE A 18 24.98 -3.10 -36.36
N SER A 19 23.78 -2.93 -36.92
CA SER A 19 23.56 -1.92 -37.99
C SER A 19 22.55 -0.82 -37.63
N GLY A 20 22.98 0.44 -37.76
CA GLY A 20 22.10 1.62 -37.80
C GLY A 20 22.61 2.79 -36.95
N THR A 21 22.80 3.94 -37.59
CA THR A 21 23.21 5.22 -36.98
C THR A 21 22.25 5.66 -35.86
N ALA A 22 22.81 6.35 -34.87
CA ALA A 22 22.20 6.64 -33.57
C ALA A 22 21.36 7.94 -33.57
N SER A 23 20.24 7.92 -32.85
CA SER A 23 19.39 9.08 -32.57
C SER A 23 19.95 9.94 -31.43
N PRO A 24 19.63 11.25 -31.36
CA PRO A 24 20.15 12.14 -30.33
C PRO A 24 19.57 11.82 -28.95
N TRP A 25 20.45 11.74 -27.96
CA TRP A 25 20.11 11.65 -26.54
C TRP A 25 19.23 12.84 -26.13
N LEU A 26 17.96 12.61 -25.81
CA LEU A 26 17.04 13.69 -25.44
C LEU A 26 16.73 13.64 -23.95
N CYS A 27 17.69 13.94 -23.07
CA CYS A 27 17.41 14.24 -21.66
C CYS A 27 17.26 15.77 -21.51
N PRO A 28 16.06 16.31 -21.26
CA PRO A 28 15.90 17.75 -21.04
C PRO A 28 16.81 18.23 -19.91
N ARG A 29 17.67 19.22 -20.18
CA ARG A 29 18.59 19.87 -19.21
C ARG A 29 19.72 18.99 -18.66
N ALA A 30 19.92 17.78 -19.21
CA ALA A 30 21.09 16.95 -18.91
C ALA A 30 22.03 16.87 -20.13
N ILE A 31 23.33 16.92 -19.86
CA ILE A 31 24.42 16.71 -20.80
C ILE A 31 24.85 15.24 -20.67
N ALA A 32 24.67 14.48 -21.76
CA ALA A 32 25.10 13.08 -21.83
C ALA A 32 26.44 12.97 -22.55
N THR A 33 27.42 12.29 -21.95
CA THR A 33 28.75 12.04 -22.51
C THR A 33 29.03 10.54 -22.59
N GLY A 34 29.33 10.06 -23.80
CA GLY A 34 29.60 8.65 -24.05
C GLY A 34 29.65 8.31 -25.54
N LYS A 35 30.18 7.13 -25.89
CA LYS A 35 30.26 6.65 -27.27
C LYS A 35 29.34 5.44 -27.44
N GLY A 36 28.52 5.47 -28.49
CA GLY A 36 27.69 4.32 -28.88
C GLY A 36 26.47 4.09 -28.00
N ASN A 37 25.71 3.06 -28.33
CA ASN A 37 24.51 2.61 -27.63
C ASN A 37 24.34 1.08 -27.71
N ARG A 38 25.46 0.38 -27.88
CA ARG A 38 25.58 -1.07 -28.03
C ARG A 38 25.82 -1.72 -26.68
N LEU A 39 25.65 -3.04 -26.63
CA LEU A 39 25.93 -3.85 -25.46
C LEU A 39 27.29 -3.51 -24.84
N GLY A 40 27.29 -3.16 -23.55
CA GLY A 40 28.49 -2.79 -22.79
C GLY A 40 28.89 -1.31 -22.88
N ASP A 41 28.29 -0.52 -23.78
CA ASP A 41 28.56 0.91 -23.88
C ASP A 41 28.10 1.64 -22.61
N ARG A 42 28.90 2.62 -22.17
CA ARG A 42 28.66 3.41 -20.96
C ARG A 42 28.39 4.87 -21.32
N ILE A 43 27.30 5.41 -20.78
CA ILE A 43 26.94 6.83 -20.90
C ILE A 43 27.00 7.47 -19.51
N SER A 44 27.66 8.62 -19.41
CA SER A 44 27.70 9.46 -18.22
C SER A 44 26.78 10.66 -18.40
N PHE A 45 26.17 11.11 -17.32
CA PHE A 45 25.19 12.20 -17.33
C PHE A 45 25.59 13.26 -16.33
N GLN A 46 25.43 14.52 -16.73
CA GLN A 46 25.66 15.68 -15.89
C GLN A 46 24.55 16.70 -16.12
N CYS A 47 24.00 17.28 -15.07
CA CYS A 47 22.99 18.33 -15.21
C CYS A 47 23.63 19.67 -15.56
N GLN A 48 22.87 20.54 -16.24
CA GLN A 48 23.24 21.95 -16.41
C GLN A 48 23.37 22.65 -15.05
N THR A 49 24.08 23.78 -15.00
CA THR A 49 24.35 24.54 -13.77
C THR A 49 23.07 24.83 -12.98
N ASN A 50 23.14 24.73 -11.65
CA ASN A 50 22.04 24.92 -10.69
C ASN A 50 20.91 23.89 -10.75
N LEU A 51 21.18 22.68 -11.26
CA LEU A 51 20.27 21.55 -11.23
C LEU A 51 20.95 20.32 -10.63
N ASP A 52 20.20 19.55 -9.84
CA ASP A 52 20.64 18.31 -9.22
C ASP A 52 20.25 17.10 -10.08
N LEU A 53 21.18 16.15 -10.19
CA LEU A 53 20.96 14.89 -10.88
C LEU A 53 20.28 13.88 -9.96
N ILE A 54 19.06 13.50 -10.31
CA ILE A 54 18.32 12.39 -9.70
C ILE A 54 18.41 11.18 -10.60
N GLY A 55 18.60 9.99 -10.02
CA GLY A 55 18.83 8.74 -10.76
C GLY A 55 20.32 8.44 -10.95
N SER A 56 20.65 7.72 -12.03
CA SER A 56 22.00 7.20 -12.24
C SER A 56 22.87 8.18 -13.02
N SER A 57 24.01 8.59 -12.43
CA SER A 57 25.01 9.45 -13.10
C SER A 57 25.75 8.72 -14.22
N GLN A 58 25.73 7.39 -14.24
CA GLN A 58 26.23 6.55 -15.32
C GLN A 58 25.28 5.38 -15.56
N ARG A 59 25.12 4.98 -16.83
CA ARG A 59 24.33 3.80 -17.22
C ARG A 59 25.08 2.97 -18.25
N VAL A 60 24.87 1.65 -18.23
CA VAL A 60 25.50 0.69 -19.16
C VAL A 60 24.40 -0.07 -19.92
N CYS A 61 24.57 -0.23 -21.24
CA CYS A 61 23.62 -1.02 -22.05
C CYS A 61 23.85 -2.52 -21.80
N MET A 62 22.80 -3.23 -21.38
CA MET A 62 22.83 -4.60 -20.90
C MET A 62 22.35 -5.60 -21.98
N LEU A 63 22.55 -6.90 -21.73
CA LEU A 63 22.25 -8.00 -22.67
C LEU A 63 20.77 -8.10 -23.03
N ASP A 64 19.89 -7.68 -22.12
CA ASP A 64 18.44 -7.65 -22.28
C ASP A 64 17.97 -6.51 -23.20
N GLY A 65 18.88 -5.65 -23.68
CA GLY A 65 18.53 -4.49 -24.50
C GLY A 65 18.02 -3.31 -23.68
N GLU A 66 18.18 -3.35 -22.35
CA GLU A 66 17.85 -2.26 -21.44
C GLU A 66 19.11 -1.56 -20.91
N TRP A 67 18.94 -0.32 -20.44
CA TRP A 67 20.01 0.41 -19.77
C TRP A 67 20.00 0.09 -18.27
N SER A 68 21.17 -0.10 -17.69
CA SER A 68 21.32 -0.36 -16.26
C SER A 68 20.72 0.76 -15.41
N ASP A 69 20.17 0.39 -14.26
CA ASP A 69 19.75 1.29 -13.18
C ASP A 69 18.74 2.39 -13.62
N THR A 70 18.47 3.39 -12.78
CA THR A 70 17.43 4.39 -13.02
C THR A 70 17.83 5.46 -14.05
N GLN A 71 16.88 5.87 -14.89
CA GLN A 71 17.03 6.99 -15.82
C GLN A 71 17.33 8.31 -15.08
N PRO A 72 18.34 9.10 -15.50
CA PRO A 72 18.63 10.37 -14.86
C PRO A 72 17.59 11.44 -15.20
N SER A 73 17.33 12.33 -14.24
CA SER A 73 16.50 13.52 -14.37
C SER A 73 17.15 14.69 -13.65
N CYS A 74 17.08 15.90 -14.23
CA CYS A 74 17.66 17.10 -13.65
C CYS A 74 16.57 17.94 -12.99
N ARG A 75 16.73 18.18 -11.69
CA ARG A 75 15.74 18.89 -10.86
C ARG A 75 16.32 20.17 -10.28
N ALA A 76 15.47 21.20 -10.21
CA ALA A 76 15.79 22.40 -9.44
C ALA A 76 15.42 22.18 -7.97
N SER A 77 16.11 22.87 -7.06
CA SER A 77 15.87 22.79 -5.61
C SER A 77 14.43 23.10 -5.20
N TYR A 78 13.73 23.97 -5.93
CA TYR A 78 12.34 24.35 -5.70
C TYR A 78 11.30 23.48 -6.43
N SER A 79 11.72 22.39 -7.08
CA SER A 79 10.81 21.49 -7.79
C SER A 79 10.18 20.48 -6.85
N TYR A 80 8.86 20.27 -6.94
CA TYR A 80 8.10 19.33 -6.13
C TYR A 80 7.40 18.29 -7.02
N ASP A 81 7.25 17.08 -6.51
CA ASP A 81 6.45 16.02 -7.11
C ASP A 81 4.98 16.21 -6.74
N ARG A 82 4.08 15.93 -7.69
CA ARG A 82 2.66 15.89 -7.40
C ARG A 82 2.32 14.54 -6.77
N ALA A 83 1.32 14.53 -5.89
CA ALA A 83 0.83 13.29 -5.28
C ALA A 83 0.43 12.23 -6.33
N GLU A 84 -0.10 12.67 -7.49
CA GLU A 84 -0.46 11.77 -8.59
C GLU A 84 0.75 11.07 -9.24
N ASP A 85 1.90 11.75 -9.32
CA ASP A 85 3.12 11.22 -9.95
C ASP A 85 3.84 10.24 -9.01
N VAL A 86 3.89 10.56 -7.71
CA VAL A 86 4.39 9.64 -6.68
C VAL A 86 3.58 8.36 -6.66
N LYS A 87 2.25 8.48 -6.80
CA LYS A 87 1.34 7.35 -6.81
C LYS A 87 1.62 6.34 -7.92
N ALA A 88 1.85 6.83 -9.14
CA ALA A 88 2.03 5.99 -10.31
C ALA A 88 3.29 5.09 -10.22
N GLU A 89 4.32 5.58 -9.53
CA GLU A 89 5.63 4.91 -9.39
C GLU A 89 5.71 4.02 -8.15
N PHE A 90 5.02 4.39 -7.08
CA PHE A 90 5.13 3.76 -5.76
C PHE A 90 4.09 2.63 -5.53
N GLY A 91 3.17 2.43 -6.48
CA GLY A 91 1.91 1.65 -6.41
C GLY A 91 1.94 0.16 -6.07
N ALA A 92 3.07 -0.42 -5.66
CA ALA A 92 3.21 -1.85 -5.35
C ALA A 92 3.86 -2.16 -4.00
N SER A 93 4.32 -1.16 -3.24
CA SER A 93 5.12 -1.40 -2.02
C SER A 93 4.52 -0.72 -0.78
N LEU A 94 4.05 -1.59 0.11
CA LEU A 94 3.56 -1.39 1.48
C LEU A 94 2.14 -0.84 1.71
N THR A 95 1.44 -1.63 2.51
CA THR A 95 0.40 -1.22 3.44
C THR A 95 1.00 -1.23 4.85
N ASP A 96 0.69 -0.18 5.62
CA ASP A 96 0.93 -0.02 7.07
C ASP A 96 2.34 0.41 7.52
N VAL A 97 2.63 1.71 7.43
CA VAL A 97 3.88 2.34 7.95
C VAL A 97 3.58 3.53 8.89
N LEU A 98 2.51 3.47 9.69
CA LEU A 98 2.27 4.53 10.68
C LEU A 98 1.69 3.96 11.97
N THR A 99 2.54 3.52 12.90
CA THR A 99 2.28 3.71 14.35
C THR A 99 3.58 3.53 15.17
N HIS A 100 3.82 4.51 16.07
CA HIS A 100 4.88 4.64 17.08
C HIS A 100 6.20 5.27 16.63
N PHE A 101 6.24 6.61 16.65
CA PHE A 101 7.48 7.36 16.81
C PHE A 101 7.57 7.87 18.24
N ALA A 102 8.65 7.53 18.94
CA ALA A 102 9.04 8.23 20.16
C ALA A 102 9.87 9.44 19.72
N ASP A 103 9.45 10.64 20.14
CA ASP A 103 10.23 11.85 19.92
C ASP A 103 11.53 11.76 20.74
N HIS A 104 12.68 11.95 20.08
CA HIS A 104 14.00 11.96 20.73
C HIS A 104 14.24 13.25 21.55
N GLY A 105 13.23 14.12 21.70
CA GLY A 105 13.26 15.25 22.62
C GLY A 105 14.28 16.30 22.19
N ASN A 106 15.22 16.65 23.08
CA ASN A 106 16.18 17.75 22.85
C ASN A 106 17.37 17.38 21.95
N ALA A 107 17.47 16.14 21.45
CA ALA A 107 18.54 15.73 20.54
C ALA A 107 18.15 16.02 19.08
N THR A 108 18.41 17.25 18.62
CA THR A 108 18.01 17.75 17.29
C THR A 108 18.98 17.40 16.15
N GLY A 109 19.99 16.58 16.40
CA GLY A 109 20.96 16.16 15.38
C GLY A 109 20.38 15.15 14.40
N THR A 110 20.78 15.25 13.13
CA THR A 110 20.33 14.37 12.04
C THR A 110 21.40 13.34 11.74
N ASN A 111 21.25 12.13 12.31
CA ASN A 111 22.18 11.01 12.11
C ASN A 111 21.52 9.90 11.27
N ILE A 112 21.47 10.10 9.94
CA ILE A 112 20.82 9.14 9.03
C ILE A 112 21.59 7.81 8.99
N HIS A 113 22.92 7.85 9.11
CA HIS A 113 23.75 6.65 9.15
C HIS A 113 23.36 5.73 10.31
N ALA A 114 23.23 6.26 11.53
CA ALA A 114 22.83 5.48 12.69
C ALA A 114 21.39 4.94 12.57
N ALA A 115 20.48 5.71 11.97
CA ALA A 115 19.11 5.26 11.72
C ALA A 115 19.07 4.04 10.77
N LEU A 116 19.80 4.10 9.66
CA LEU A 116 19.94 2.96 8.73
C LEU A 116 20.68 1.79 9.38
N ASN A 117 21.70 2.06 10.20
CA ASN A 117 22.39 1.01 10.94
C ASN A 117 21.47 0.30 11.95
N ALA A 118 20.50 1.00 12.55
CA ALA A 118 19.51 0.36 13.40
C ALA A 118 18.63 -0.63 12.59
N VAL A 119 18.22 -0.25 11.38
CA VAL A 119 17.50 -1.16 10.46
C VAL A 119 18.36 -2.38 10.11
N TYR A 120 19.64 -2.16 9.77
CA TYR A 120 20.59 -3.24 9.53
C TYR A 120 20.69 -4.22 10.71
N GLN A 121 20.78 -3.71 11.95
CA GLN A 121 20.80 -4.56 13.15
C GLN A 121 19.49 -5.32 13.37
N MET A 122 18.34 -4.74 13.03
CA MET A 122 17.06 -5.45 13.05
C MET A 122 17.06 -6.61 12.03
N MET A 123 17.54 -6.36 10.82
CA MET A 123 17.61 -7.36 9.76
C MET A 123 18.52 -8.54 10.10
N ILE A 124 19.68 -8.31 10.73
CA ILE A 124 20.55 -9.39 11.22
C ILE A 124 19.81 -10.31 12.20
N ASN A 125 19.03 -9.72 13.11
CA ASN A 125 18.28 -10.51 14.09
C ASN A 125 17.18 -11.34 13.42
N GLU A 126 16.47 -10.78 12.45
CA GLU A 126 15.44 -11.48 11.67
C GLU A 126 16.03 -12.59 10.80
N GLU A 127 17.16 -12.36 10.11
CA GLU A 127 17.85 -13.39 9.32
C GLU A 127 18.18 -14.61 10.17
N ARG A 128 18.72 -14.40 11.38
CA ARG A 128 19.06 -15.46 12.33
C ARG A 128 17.83 -16.28 12.76
N ILE A 129 16.67 -15.64 12.85
CA ILE A 129 15.40 -16.28 13.24
C ILE A 129 14.80 -17.06 12.06
N MET A 130 14.79 -16.47 10.87
CA MET A 130 14.10 -17.00 9.70
C MET A 130 14.88 -18.06 8.93
N LYS A 131 16.21 -18.10 9.06
CA LYS A 131 17.10 -19.08 8.41
C LYS A 131 16.76 -19.25 6.92
N ASP A 132 16.28 -20.43 6.52
CA ASP A 132 16.03 -20.79 5.12
C ASP A 132 14.92 -19.96 4.45
N GLU A 133 14.02 -19.36 5.24
CA GLU A 133 12.95 -18.49 4.73
C GLU A 133 13.41 -17.05 4.48
N TRP A 134 14.54 -16.61 5.03
CA TRP A 134 15.08 -15.25 4.87
C TRP A 134 15.22 -14.85 3.39
N ASN A 135 15.73 -15.78 2.58
CA ASN A 135 15.98 -15.55 1.17
C ASN A 135 14.71 -15.29 0.33
N LYS A 136 13.52 -15.53 0.89
CA LYS A 136 12.23 -15.26 0.25
C LYS A 136 11.63 -13.91 0.67
N VAL A 137 12.17 -13.27 1.70
CA VAL A 137 11.65 -12.01 2.25
C VAL A 137 12.10 -10.84 1.40
N ARG A 138 11.14 -9.99 0.99
CA ARG A 138 11.42 -8.71 0.33
C ARG A 138 11.42 -7.61 1.38
N HIS A 139 12.40 -6.72 1.29
CA HIS A 139 12.61 -5.63 2.24
C HIS A 139 12.32 -4.31 1.56
N ALA A 140 11.56 -3.46 2.24
CA ALA A 140 11.31 -2.12 1.79
C ALA A 140 11.55 -1.13 2.93
N ILE A 141 12.44 -0.18 2.71
CA ILE A 141 12.83 0.86 3.66
C ILE A 141 12.25 2.18 3.14
N ILE A 142 11.49 2.87 3.98
CA ILE A 142 10.94 4.18 3.67
C ILE A 142 11.58 5.20 4.63
N LEU A 143 12.31 6.15 4.07
CA LEU A 143 12.99 7.20 4.81
C LEU A 143 12.33 8.56 4.52
N LEU A 144 11.81 9.22 5.55
CA LEU A 144 11.31 10.59 5.45
C LEU A 144 12.39 11.53 6.01
N THR A 145 13.03 12.33 5.16
CA THR A 145 14.17 13.18 5.55
C THR A 145 14.37 14.34 4.59
N ASP A 146 14.94 15.45 5.07
CA ASP A 146 15.41 16.56 4.22
C ASP A 146 16.77 16.28 3.56
N GLY A 147 17.40 15.13 3.86
CA GLY A 147 18.70 14.72 3.31
C GLY A 147 19.91 15.29 4.06
N LYS A 148 19.71 16.19 5.03
CA LYS A 148 20.80 16.92 5.70
C LYS A 148 21.38 16.17 6.89
N SER A 149 22.07 15.07 6.62
CA SER A 149 22.79 14.34 7.68
C SER A 149 23.99 15.15 8.17
N ASN A 150 24.01 15.53 9.44
CA ASN A 150 25.11 16.28 10.07
C ASN A 150 25.89 15.47 11.10
N LEU A 151 25.48 14.22 11.37
CA LEU A 151 26.10 13.31 12.33
C LEU A 151 26.25 11.90 11.75
N GLY A 152 27.18 11.12 12.32
CA GLY A 152 27.30 9.68 12.09
C GLY A 152 27.97 9.23 10.79
N GLY A 153 28.51 10.17 10.00
CA GLY A 153 29.21 9.85 8.74
C GLY A 153 28.25 9.59 7.57
N SER A 154 28.77 8.98 6.51
CA SER A 154 28.01 8.79 5.27
C SER A 154 26.91 7.71 5.43
N PRO A 155 25.63 8.04 5.15
CA PRO A 155 24.55 7.07 5.16
C PRO A 155 24.73 5.94 4.13
N LYS A 156 25.45 6.22 3.04
CA LYS A 156 25.77 5.26 1.98
C LYS A 156 26.47 3.99 2.50
N ILE A 157 27.31 4.12 3.53
CA ILE A 157 28.00 2.99 4.15
C ILE A 157 26.99 2.04 4.80
N ALA A 158 25.98 2.57 5.50
CA ALA A 158 24.93 1.76 6.10
C ALA A 158 24.08 1.07 5.03
N VAL A 159 23.77 1.76 3.93
CA VAL A 159 23.07 1.16 2.78
C VAL A 159 23.87 -0.02 2.22
N SER A 160 25.19 0.12 2.02
CA SER A 160 26.02 -0.99 1.50
C SER A 160 26.00 -2.23 2.41
N HIS A 161 25.97 -2.05 3.74
CA HIS A 161 25.85 -3.18 4.65
C HIS A 161 24.49 -3.89 4.53
N ILE A 162 23.40 -3.15 4.32
CA ILE A 162 22.06 -3.71 4.09
C ILE A 162 22.00 -4.47 2.76
N GLU A 163 22.56 -3.89 1.70
CA GLU A 163 22.66 -4.53 0.39
C GLU A 163 23.46 -5.83 0.44
N GLU A 164 24.56 -5.85 1.19
CA GLU A 164 25.39 -7.04 1.40
C GLU A 164 24.63 -8.13 2.17
N LEU A 165 23.92 -7.77 3.24
CA LEU A 165 23.11 -8.69 4.05
C LEU A 165 21.98 -9.36 3.24
N VAL A 166 21.29 -8.59 2.39
CA VAL A 166 20.22 -9.11 1.53
C VAL A 166 20.78 -9.85 0.30
N ASN A 167 22.11 -9.77 0.09
CA ASN A 167 22.82 -10.30 -1.07
C ASN A 167 22.23 -9.78 -2.39
N VAL A 168 22.10 -8.45 -2.49
CA VAL A 168 21.57 -7.76 -3.67
C VAL A 168 22.56 -7.89 -4.83
N ARG A 169 22.36 -8.92 -5.66
CA ARG A 169 23.04 -9.11 -6.95
C ARG A 169 22.09 -8.83 -8.10
N ASN A 170 22.55 -8.85 -9.35
CA ASN A 170 21.72 -8.58 -10.54
C ASN A 170 20.43 -9.43 -10.60
N ASN A 171 20.41 -10.64 -10.05
CA ASN A 171 19.25 -11.53 -10.00
C ASN A 171 18.39 -11.41 -8.73
N ARG A 172 18.75 -10.53 -7.79
CA ARG A 172 18.04 -10.30 -6.51
C ARG A 172 17.78 -8.81 -6.24
N LYS A 173 17.85 -7.94 -7.26
CA LYS A 173 17.56 -6.50 -7.10
C LYS A 173 16.15 -6.25 -6.53
N ASP A 174 15.19 -7.14 -6.77
CA ASP A 174 13.79 -7.02 -6.33
C ASP A 174 13.53 -7.34 -4.84
N TYR A 175 14.58 -7.70 -4.09
CA TYR A 175 14.46 -8.09 -2.67
C TYR A 175 14.75 -6.95 -1.69
N LEU A 176 15.19 -5.79 -2.19
CA LEU A 176 15.43 -4.59 -1.42
C LEU A 176 14.99 -3.37 -2.22
N ASP A 177 14.16 -2.54 -1.60
CA ASP A 177 13.75 -1.23 -2.08
C ASP A 177 13.97 -0.19 -0.99
N ILE A 178 14.68 0.90 -1.30
CA ILE A 178 14.90 2.03 -0.40
C ILE A 178 14.30 3.27 -1.03
N TYR A 179 13.21 3.75 -0.44
CA TYR A 179 12.51 4.96 -0.85
C TYR A 179 12.84 6.12 0.08
N VAL A 180 13.13 7.29 -0.49
CA VAL A 180 13.47 8.49 0.27
C VAL A 180 12.53 9.63 -0.12
N PHE A 181 11.81 10.17 0.87
CA PHE A 181 10.85 11.25 0.71
C PHE A 181 11.32 12.50 1.45
N GLY A 182 11.51 13.59 0.70
CA GLY A 182 11.73 14.92 1.24
C GLY A 182 10.38 15.61 1.45
N ILE A 183 10.12 16.12 2.64
CA ILE A 183 8.84 16.75 2.98
C ILE A 183 9.06 18.16 3.49
N GLY A 184 8.38 19.13 2.87
CA GLY A 184 8.27 20.49 3.39
C GLY A 184 8.78 21.55 2.41
N ASN A 185 8.68 22.80 2.85
CA ASN A 185 9.13 23.99 2.10
C ASN A 185 10.64 24.28 2.28
N LEU A 186 11.36 23.39 2.96
CA LEU A 186 12.76 23.58 3.33
C LEU A 186 13.67 23.11 2.19
N ASP A 187 14.87 23.69 2.10
CA ASP A 187 15.91 23.28 1.16
C ASP A 187 16.24 21.79 1.36
N VAL A 188 15.73 20.92 0.50
CA VAL A 188 16.01 19.49 0.53
C VAL A 188 17.34 19.22 -0.18
N GLU A 189 18.20 18.41 0.42
CA GLU A 189 19.47 18.00 -0.19
C GLU A 189 19.27 16.77 -1.10
N LEU A 190 18.85 17.05 -2.33
CA LEU A 190 18.50 16.05 -3.34
C LEU A 190 19.63 15.07 -3.66
N SER A 191 20.87 15.55 -3.72
CA SER A 191 22.06 14.73 -3.96
C SER A 191 22.23 13.66 -2.89
N ALA A 192 22.14 14.04 -1.60
CA ALA A 192 22.26 13.13 -0.47
C ALA A 192 21.14 12.07 -0.46
N MET A 193 19.91 12.47 -0.77
CA MET A 193 18.80 11.51 -0.90
C MET A 193 19.01 10.51 -2.06
N ASN A 194 19.50 10.99 -3.20
CA ASN A 194 19.78 10.15 -4.38
C ASN A 194 20.95 9.17 -4.17
N GLU A 195 21.80 9.39 -3.17
CA GLU A 195 22.82 8.43 -2.76
C GLU A 195 22.28 7.28 -1.91
N ILE A 196 21.16 7.50 -1.20
CA ILE A 196 20.54 6.52 -0.30
C ILE A 196 19.51 5.66 -1.04
N ALA A 197 18.73 6.29 -1.93
CA ALA A 197 17.62 5.63 -2.61
C ALA A 197 18.08 4.56 -3.61
N SER A 198 17.26 3.51 -3.78
CA SER A 198 17.53 2.44 -4.75
C SER A 198 17.52 2.95 -6.19
N LYS A 199 18.36 2.34 -7.05
CA LYS A 199 18.48 2.69 -8.47
C LYS A 199 18.10 1.50 -9.34
N LYS A 200 16.83 1.45 -9.74
CA LYS A 200 16.24 0.41 -10.59
C LYS A 200 15.76 0.95 -11.94
N PRO A 201 15.90 0.18 -13.03
CA PRO A 201 15.42 0.59 -14.34
C PRO A 201 13.91 0.73 -14.34
N GLY A 202 13.41 1.84 -14.88
CA GLY A 202 11.97 2.11 -14.99
C GLY A 202 11.27 2.57 -13.71
N GLU A 203 11.97 2.68 -12.58
CA GLU A 203 11.37 3.00 -11.28
C GLU A 203 12.00 4.22 -10.61
N ARG A 204 11.19 5.00 -9.89
CA ARG A 204 11.64 6.13 -9.07
C ARG A 204 11.61 5.81 -7.58
N HIS A 205 12.67 6.23 -6.87
CA HIS A 205 12.82 5.99 -5.43
C HIS A 205 13.08 7.25 -4.61
N VAL A 206 13.22 8.41 -5.26
CA VAL A 206 13.38 9.73 -4.62
C VAL A 206 12.17 10.59 -4.97
N PHE A 207 11.53 11.11 -3.93
CA PHE A 207 10.35 11.96 -4.04
C PHE A 207 10.49 13.20 -3.16
N VAL A 208 10.03 14.35 -3.63
CA VAL A 208 10.00 15.58 -2.85
C VAL A 208 8.59 16.15 -2.86
N MET A 209 8.02 16.28 -1.67
CA MET A 209 6.63 16.67 -1.44
C MET A 209 6.60 18.05 -0.79
N LYS A 210 5.67 18.90 -1.22
CA LYS A 210 5.57 20.26 -0.72
C LYS A 210 5.19 20.31 0.76
N ASN A 211 4.35 19.37 1.20
CA ASN A 211 3.87 19.32 2.57
C ASN A 211 3.51 17.87 2.98
N PRO A 212 3.41 17.58 4.29
CA PRO A 212 3.03 16.25 4.77
C PRO A 212 1.65 15.77 4.29
N GLN A 213 0.74 16.70 3.96
CA GLN A 213 -0.60 16.35 3.49
C GLN A 213 -0.57 15.77 2.07
N GLU A 214 0.30 16.24 1.19
CA GLU A 214 0.50 15.63 -0.13
C GLU A 214 1.04 14.21 -0.02
N LEU A 215 1.92 13.95 0.95
CA LEU A 215 2.41 12.60 1.23
C LEU A 215 1.25 11.71 1.68
N LYS A 216 0.44 12.19 2.63
CA LYS A 216 -0.78 11.48 3.06
C LYS A 216 -1.71 11.20 1.89
N ASN A 217 -1.94 12.17 1.01
CA ASN A 217 -2.80 11.97 -0.16
C ASN A 217 -2.21 10.93 -1.13
N ALA A 218 -0.90 10.96 -1.37
CA ALA A 218 -0.21 9.99 -2.21
C ALA A 218 -0.36 8.56 -1.66
N PHE A 219 -0.23 8.36 -0.34
CA PHE A 219 -0.43 7.06 0.30
C PHE A 219 -1.89 6.61 0.34
N GLU A 220 -2.83 7.48 0.73
CA GLU A 220 -4.27 7.14 0.80
C GLU A 220 -4.85 6.77 -0.57
N ASP A 221 -4.38 7.40 -1.65
CA ASP A 221 -4.79 7.07 -3.02
C ASP A 221 -4.07 5.85 -3.60
N LEU A 222 -2.95 5.42 -3.01
CA LEU A 222 -2.19 4.21 -3.36
C LEU A 222 -2.83 2.95 -2.78
N LEU A 223 -3.54 3.11 -1.66
CA LEU A 223 -4.39 2.10 -1.03
C LEU A 223 -5.66 1.85 -1.87
N ASP A 224 -5.52 1.78 -3.21
CA ASP A 224 -6.59 1.45 -4.11
C ASP A 224 -6.83 -0.07 -4.06
N PRO A 225 -7.92 -0.54 -3.42
CA PRO A 225 -8.16 -1.95 -3.13
C PRO A 225 -8.42 -2.81 -4.39
N ARG A 226 -8.34 -2.19 -5.58
CA ARG A 226 -8.60 -2.83 -6.87
C ARG A 226 -7.41 -3.63 -7.41
N VAL A 227 -6.19 -3.39 -6.93
CA VAL A 227 -4.96 -4.02 -7.46
C VAL A 227 -4.64 -5.34 -6.76
N LEU A 228 -5.17 -5.56 -5.55
CA LEU A 228 -4.91 -6.76 -4.76
C LEU A 228 -6.21 -7.56 -4.64
N GLU A 229 -6.34 -8.61 -5.46
CA GLU A 229 -7.33 -9.66 -5.20
C GLU A 229 -7.19 -10.10 -3.73
N ASP A 230 -8.31 -10.11 -3.00
CA ASP A 230 -8.45 -10.54 -1.60
C ASP A 230 -8.16 -9.51 -0.48
N ILE A 231 -8.14 -8.19 -0.74
CA ILE A 231 -8.15 -7.17 0.34
C ILE A 231 -9.55 -7.03 0.93
N CYS A 232 -9.64 -7.10 2.26
CA CYS A 232 -10.86 -6.91 3.01
C CYS A 232 -10.62 -6.04 4.26
N GLY A 233 -11.68 -5.43 4.80
CA GLY A 233 -11.65 -4.75 6.11
C GLY A 233 -10.93 -3.39 6.13
N LEU A 234 -10.71 -2.74 4.98
CA LEU A 234 -10.18 -1.37 4.94
C LEU A 234 -11.31 -0.35 5.02
N ALA A 235 -11.10 0.71 5.80
CA ALA A 235 -11.98 1.87 5.91
C ALA A 235 -11.17 3.14 6.17
N ASN A 236 -11.77 4.30 5.87
CA ASN A 236 -11.19 5.59 6.22
C ASN A 236 -11.60 5.96 7.65
N TYR A 237 -10.65 5.96 8.58
CA TYR A 237 -10.89 6.25 10.00
C TYR A 237 -10.75 7.72 10.38
N SER A 238 -10.58 8.64 9.41
CA SER A 238 -10.50 10.06 9.72
C SER A 238 -11.80 10.57 10.35
N ASP A 239 -11.69 11.42 11.37
CA ASP A 239 -12.88 12.01 12.03
C ASP A 239 -13.79 12.74 11.05
N SER A 240 -13.21 13.41 10.04
CA SER A 240 -13.91 14.13 8.98
C SER A 240 -14.41 13.26 7.82
N ALA A 241 -14.13 11.95 7.82
CA ALA A 241 -14.57 11.05 6.76
C ALA A 241 -16.09 10.85 6.79
N ARG A 242 -16.68 10.76 5.60
CA ARG A 242 -18.11 10.47 5.45
C ARG A 242 -18.44 9.05 5.88
N TRP A 243 -19.69 8.80 6.23
CA TRP A 243 -20.13 7.50 6.73
C TRP A 243 -19.87 6.33 5.75
N ASP A 244 -20.02 6.57 4.44
CA ASP A 244 -19.73 5.59 3.38
C ASP A 244 -18.24 5.25 3.28
N GLN A 245 -17.36 6.19 3.63
CA GLN A 245 -15.91 5.96 3.67
C GLN A 245 -15.48 5.24 4.96
N LYS A 246 -16.20 5.49 6.06
CA LYS A 246 -16.02 4.78 7.33
C LYS A 246 -16.57 3.35 7.29
N ASN A 247 -17.56 3.07 6.43
CA ASN A 247 -18.24 1.78 6.32
C ASN A 247 -18.39 1.32 4.85
N PRO A 248 -17.28 1.13 4.12
CA PRO A 248 -17.31 0.88 2.67
C PRO A 248 -17.88 -0.49 2.27
N TRP A 249 -18.02 -1.42 3.23
CA TRP A 249 -18.69 -2.71 3.05
C TRP A 249 -20.22 -2.63 3.25
N HIS A 250 -20.74 -1.50 3.74
CA HIS A 250 -22.15 -1.43 4.07
C HIS A 250 -23.03 -1.37 2.81
N VAL A 251 -24.03 -2.24 2.75
CA VAL A 251 -25.03 -2.27 1.68
C VAL A 251 -26.38 -1.89 2.27
N ASP A 252 -26.94 -0.78 1.78
CA ASP A 252 -28.25 -0.29 2.20
C ASP A 252 -29.35 -0.90 1.34
N SER A 253 -30.34 -1.54 1.98
CA SER A 253 -31.55 -2.07 1.34
C SER A 253 -32.67 -2.18 2.39
N THR A 254 -33.84 -2.74 2.04
CA THR A 254 -34.92 -3.03 3.02
C THR A 254 -34.41 -3.82 4.22
N CYS A 255 -33.41 -4.67 3.99
CA CYS A 255 -32.51 -5.17 5.03
C CYS A 255 -31.07 -4.72 4.78
N ARG A 256 -30.33 -4.42 5.84
CA ARG A 256 -28.91 -4.09 5.71
C ARG A 256 -28.09 -5.33 5.32
N GLY A 257 -26.97 -5.11 4.66
CA GLY A 257 -26.03 -6.16 4.28
C GLY A 257 -24.58 -5.72 4.38
N ALA A 258 -23.68 -6.69 4.24
CA ALA A 258 -22.24 -6.45 4.16
C ALA A 258 -21.66 -7.07 2.89
N LEU A 259 -20.91 -6.29 2.13
CA LEU A 259 -20.10 -6.77 1.02
C LEU A 259 -18.99 -7.68 1.57
N ILE A 260 -18.92 -8.93 1.12
CA ILE A 260 -17.93 -9.93 1.59
C ILE A 260 -16.95 -10.35 0.49
N SER A 261 -17.27 -10.03 -0.77
CA SER A 261 -16.37 -10.10 -1.92
C SER A 261 -16.87 -9.13 -2.98
N ASN A 262 -16.16 -9.02 -4.11
CA ASN A 262 -16.57 -8.14 -5.22
C ASN A 262 -17.89 -8.55 -5.88
N THR A 263 -18.41 -9.74 -5.57
CA THR A 263 -19.63 -10.30 -6.18
C THR A 263 -20.65 -10.80 -5.16
N TRP A 264 -20.33 -10.82 -3.86
CA TRP A 264 -21.20 -11.40 -2.82
C TRP A 264 -21.51 -10.42 -1.69
N VAL A 265 -22.79 -10.40 -1.29
CA VAL A 265 -23.32 -9.69 -0.13
C VAL A 265 -23.86 -10.70 0.88
N LEU A 266 -23.52 -10.51 2.15
CA LEU A 266 -24.01 -11.29 3.28
C LEU A 266 -25.08 -10.52 4.04
N THR A 267 -26.23 -11.16 4.31
CA THR A 267 -27.35 -10.58 5.07
C THR A 267 -28.15 -11.68 5.78
N ALA A 268 -29.17 -11.31 6.56
CA ALA A 268 -29.99 -12.23 7.34
C ALA A 268 -31.09 -12.88 6.49
N ALA A 269 -31.29 -14.19 6.64
CA ALA A 269 -32.26 -14.94 5.82
C ALA A 269 -33.72 -14.51 6.04
N HIS A 270 -34.09 -14.12 7.27
CA HIS A 270 -35.47 -13.73 7.60
C HIS A 270 -35.91 -12.43 6.90
N CYS A 271 -34.97 -11.67 6.32
CA CYS A 271 -35.27 -10.51 5.48
C CYS A 271 -36.09 -10.84 4.24
N PHE A 272 -36.15 -12.12 3.85
CA PHE A 272 -36.80 -12.58 2.62
C PHE A 272 -38.11 -13.36 2.88
N ASN A 273 -38.55 -13.48 4.13
CA ASN A 273 -39.61 -14.42 4.54
C ASN A 273 -41.04 -14.08 4.06
N HIS A 274 -41.24 -12.93 3.39
CA HIS A 274 -42.54 -12.52 2.84
C HIS A 274 -42.64 -12.64 1.30
N LEU A 275 -41.62 -13.16 0.62
CA LEU A 275 -41.52 -13.05 -0.82
C LEU A 275 -42.03 -14.34 -1.49
N LYS A 276 -43.34 -14.36 -1.79
CA LYS A 276 -43.96 -15.32 -2.73
C LYS A 276 -43.32 -15.14 -4.10
N ASN A 277 -42.56 -16.15 -4.53
CA ASN A 277 -42.10 -16.45 -5.89
C ASN A 277 -41.43 -15.33 -6.71
N ASN A 278 -40.23 -15.66 -7.21
CA ASN A 278 -39.50 -15.03 -8.31
C ASN A 278 -38.92 -13.63 -8.06
N TRP A 279 -37.89 -13.57 -7.21
CA TRP A 279 -36.82 -12.60 -7.41
C TRP A 279 -35.58 -13.34 -7.89
N ILE A 280 -35.10 -12.95 -9.07
CA ILE A 280 -33.71 -13.17 -9.46
C ILE A 280 -32.92 -12.17 -8.62
N VAL A 281 -31.91 -12.61 -7.87
CA VAL A 281 -30.87 -11.70 -7.39
C VAL A 281 -30.13 -11.24 -8.64
N VAL A 282 -30.64 -10.18 -9.26
CA VAL A 282 -29.96 -9.54 -10.37
C VAL A 282 -28.79 -8.83 -9.71
N LEU A 283 -27.61 -9.42 -9.84
CA LEU A 283 -26.37 -8.65 -9.79
C LEU A 283 -26.59 -7.48 -10.74
N GLY A 284 -26.76 -6.28 -10.17
CA GLY A 284 -26.48 -5.10 -10.96
C GLY A 284 -25.10 -5.35 -11.53
N LYS A 285 -24.99 -5.42 -12.87
CA LYS A 285 -23.69 -5.26 -13.51
C LYS A 285 -23.14 -3.99 -12.88
N ILE A 286 -22.06 -4.12 -12.10
CA ILE A 286 -21.41 -2.99 -11.47
C ILE A 286 -20.83 -2.19 -12.64
N LEU A 287 -21.68 -1.34 -13.24
CA LEU A 287 -21.42 -0.62 -14.49
C LEU A 287 -20.36 0.45 -14.29
N HIS A 288 -20.08 0.78 -13.03
CA HIS A 288 -18.85 1.38 -12.58
C HIS A 288 -18.58 0.83 -11.19
N PHE A 289 -17.41 0.21 -10.97
CA PHE A 289 -16.87 0.06 -9.62
C PHE A 289 -17.00 1.44 -8.97
N PHE A 290 -17.88 1.58 -7.96
CA PHE A 290 -17.75 2.71 -7.07
C PHE A 290 -16.31 2.61 -6.56
N LYS A 291 -15.49 3.62 -6.84
CA LYS A 291 -14.11 3.79 -6.37
C LYS A 291 -13.95 3.72 -4.82
N LYS A 292 -14.97 3.26 -4.08
CA LYS A 292 -15.17 3.45 -2.64
C LYS A 292 -15.78 2.24 -1.90
N SER A 293 -16.14 1.13 -2.55
CA SER A 293 -16.69 -0.05 -1.86
C SER A 293 -15.60 -1.10 -1.64
N ILE A 294 -15.49 -1.59 -0.41
CA ILE A 294 -14.44 -2.52 0.04
C ILE A 294 -15.12 -3.64 0.84
N PRO A 295 -14.86 -4.92 0.55
CA PRO A 295 -15.47 -6.01 1.29
C PRO A 295 -14.95 -6.06 2.74
N ILE A 296 -15.79 -6.50 3.68
CA ILE A 296 -15.38 -6.77 5.07
C ILE A 296 -14.73 -8.16 5.17
N CYS A 297 -13.77 -8.34 6.08
CA CYS A 297 -13.12 -9.63 6.25
C CYS A 297 -14.05 -10.67 6.87
N LEU A 298 -14.16 -11.82 6.21
CA LEU A 298 -14.82 -13.01 6.74
C LEU A 298 -13.84 -13.89 7.54
N PRO A 299 -14.26 -14.44 8.69
CA PRO A 299 -13.42 -15.31 9.48
C PRO A 299 -13.04 -16.56 8.69
N CYS A 300 -11.87 -17.11 9.02
CA CYS A 300 -11.33 -18.33 8.43
C CYS A 300 -11.01 -18.22 6.92
N THR A 301 -10.62 -17.02 6.47
CA THR A 301 -10.12 -16.76 5.13
C THR A 301 -8.66 -16.28 5.16
N GLU A 302 -7.92 -16.48 4.08
CA GLU A 302 -6.53 -15.98 3.95
C GLU A 302 -6.47 -14.45 4.00
N GLY A 303 -7.46 -13.78 3.40
CA GLY A 303 -7.62 -12.32 3.51
C GLY A 303 -7.71 -11.87 4.98
N ALA A 304 -8.51 -12.58 5.79
CA ALA A 304 -8.60 -12.33 7.22
C ALA A 304 -7.29 -12.63 7.96
N SER A 305 -6.56 -13.68 7.60
CA SER A 305 -5.26 -13.99 8.22
C SER A 305 -4.23 -12.89 7.95
N ARG A 306 -4.20 -12.34 6.73
CA ARG A 306 -3.35 -11.20 6.39
C ARG A 306 -3.76 -9.93 7.14
N ALA A 307 -5.05 -9.63 7.20
CA ALA A 307 -5.56 -8.48 7.95
C ALA A 307 -5.27 -8.58 9.47
N LEU A 308 -5.21 -9.80 10.03
CA LEU A 308 -4.81 -10.06 11.42
C LEU A 308 -3.29 -10.20 11.62
N LYS A 309 -2.47 -10.04 10.58
CA LYS A 309 -1.01 -10.28 10.59
C LYS A 309 -0.65 -11.66 11.18
N LYS A 310 -1.40 -12.70 10.82
CA LYS A 310 -1.18 -14.08 11.29
C LYS A 310 -0.16 -14.82 10.44
N LYS A 311 0.53 -15.78 11.05
CA LYS A 311 1.58 -16.59 10.40
C LYS A 311 0.99 -17.52 9.31
N PRO A 312 1.76 -17.88 8.27
CA PRO A 312 1.39 -18.95 7.36
C PRO A 312 1.13 -20.25 8.13
N GLY A 313 0.05 -20.98 7.80
CA GLY A 313 -0.37 -22.19 8.54
C GLY A 313 -1.32 -21.93 9.73
N THR A 314 -1.83 -20.70 9.88
CA THR A 314 -2.86 -20.37 10.89
C THR A 314 -4.18 -21.10 10.59
N THR A 315 -4.86 -21.54 11.64
CA THR A 315 -6.11 -22.31 11.54
C THR A 315 -7.33 -21.43 11.85
N CYS A 316 -8.52 -21.85 11.41
CA CYS A 316 -9.78 -21.19 11.75
C CYS A 316 -10.01 -21.11 13.27
N ARG A 317 -9.54 -22.11 14.02
CA ARG A 317 -9.63 -22.13 15.49
C ARG A 317 -8.81 -21.00 16.12
N ASP A 318 -7.68 -20.62 15.51
CA ASP A 318 -6.85 -19.54 16.01
C ASP A 318 -7.47 -18.15 15.76
N HIS A 319 -8.28 -18.01 14.71
CA HIS A 319 -9.09 -16.81 14.49
C HIS A 319 -10.14 -16.64 15.61
N GLY A 320 -10.78 -17.73 16.05
CA GLY A 320 -11.80 -17.70 17.11
C GLY A 320 -11.29 -17.26 18.49
N LYS A 321 -9.98 -17.33 18.74
CA LYS A 321 -9.35 -16.93 20.02
C LYS A 321 -9.05 -15.43 20.13
N HIS A 322 -9.09 -14.67 19.03
CA HIS A 322 -8.59 -13.28 18.93
C HIS A 322 -9.65 -12.23 18.59
N THR A 323 -10.90 -12.40 19.05
CA THR A 323 -12.08 -11.57 18.76
C THR A 323 -12.09 -10.17 19.39
N ARG A 324 -10.95 -9.48 19.49
CA ARG A 324 -10.86 -8.10 20.01
C ARG A 324 -10.92 -6.98 18.95
N LEU A 325 -11.03 -7.29 17.66
CA LEU A 325 -11.02 -6.29 16.58
C LEU A 325 -12.33 -6.34 15.79
N LEU A 326 -13.36 -5.62 16.27
CA LEU A 326 -14.70 -5.60 15.67
C LEU A 326 -14.83 -4.69 14.43
N HIS A 327 -13.87 -3.79 14.19
CA HIS A 327 -14.01 -2.76 13.14
C HIS A 327 -13.56 -3.21 11.74
N THR A 328 -12.89 -4.36 11.62
CA THR A 328 -12.34 -4.88 10.36
C THR A 328 -12.87 -6.27 9.99
N PHE A 329 -13.57 -6.94 10.92
CA PHE A 329 -14.06 -8.31 10.77
C PHE A 329 -15.56 -8.40 10.98
N ASN A 330 -16.23 -9.10 10.06
CA ASN A 330 -17.60 -9.51 10.29
C ASN A 330 -17.60 -10.83 11.05
N VAL A 331 -17.96 -10.78 12.33
CA VAL A 331 -18.01 -11.99 13.19
C VAL A 331 -19.41 -12.59 13.30
N GLY A 332 -20.43 -11.84 12.86
CA GLY A 332 -21.81 -12.31 12.95
C GLY A 332 -22.81 -11.45 12.20
N VAL A 333 -23.89 -12.09 11.77
CA VAL A 333 -25.02 -11.40 11.13
C VAL A 333 -26.07 -11.12 12.20
N ILE A 334 -26.48 -9.85 12.33
CA ILE A 334 -27.57 -9.46 13.23
C ILE A 334 -28.83 -10.24 12.84
N SER A 335 -29.44 -10.92 13.82
CA SER A 335 -30.61 -11.76 13.56
C SER A 335 -31.87 -11.18 14.20
N TRP A 336 -31.92 -11.01 15.51
CA TRP A 336 -33.10 -10.54 16.21
C TRP A 336 -32.74 -9.97 17.57
N GLY A 337 -33.65 -9.20 18.18
CA GLY A 337 -33.48 -8.65 19.52
C GLY A 337 -34.74 -8.83 20.36
N THR A 338 -34.59 -8.80 21.68
CA THR A 338 -35.71 -8.95 22.63
C THR A 338 -36.42 -7.64 22.91
N TYR A 339 -35.92 -6.52 22.38
CA TYR A 339 -36.49 -5.20 22.56
C TYR A 339 -36.38 -4.41 21.25
N ASP A 340 -37.46 -3.74 20.86
CA ASP A 340 -37.45 -2.86 19.69
C ASP A 340 -37.44 -1.38 20.15
N PRO A 341 -36.25 -0.73 20.20
CA PRO A 341 -36.15 0.69 20.52
C PRO A 341 -36.62 1.59 19.37
N CYS A 342 -36.94 1.02 18.21
CA CYS A 342 -37.38 1.72 17.00
C CYS A 342 -38.91 1.68 16.80
N ALA A 343 -39.64 0.95 17.65
CA ALA A 343 -41.09 0.74 17.53
C ALA A 343 -41.92 2.03 17.63
N LYS A 344 -41.50 3.00 18.46
CA LYS A 344 -42.14 4.31 18.56
C LYS A 344 -41.24 5.40 17.99
N LYS A 345 -41.78 6.17 17.04
CA LYS A 345 -41.10 7.31 16.43
C LYS A 345 -41.59 8.62 17.07
N ASN A 346 -41.40 8.78 18.38
CA ASN A 346 -41.62 10.08 18.99
C ASN A 346 -40.47 10.99 18.54
N LYS A 347 -40.79 12.18 18.04
CA LYS A 347 -39.80 13.18 17.65
C LYS A 347 -39.76 14.29 18.71
N ASN A 348 -38.57 14.73 19.08
CA ASN A 348 -38.45 15.97 19.84
C ASN A 348 -38.81 17.18 18.95
N ASN A 349 -38.92 18.38 19.53
CA ASN A 349 -39.22 19.61 18.80
C ASN A 349 -38.19 19.94 17.69
N ASN A 350 -37.03 19.27 17.69
CA ASN A 350 -35.95 19.44 16.72
C ASN A 350 -35.94 18.33 15.64
N GLY A 351 -36.92 17.42 15.65
CA GLY A 351 -37.07 16.36 14.65
C GLY A 351 -36.26 15.07 14.91
N GLU A 352 -35.53 14.97 16.02
CA GLU A 352 -34.76 13.79 16.38
C GLU A 352 -35.65 12.69 16.98
N ILE A 353 -35.36 11.43 16.61
CA ILE A 353 -36.13 10.26 17.07
C ILE A 353 -35.75 9.95 18.53
N ILE A 354 -36.70 10.14 19.44
CA ILE A 354 -36.62 9.69 20.84
C ILE A 354 -36.93 8.20 20.87
N ARG A 355 -35.92 7.40 21.24
CA ARG A 355 -36.06 5.96 21.45
C ARG A 355 -36.55 5.71 22.86
N ASP A 356 -37.60 4.90 22.99
CA ASP A 356 -38.10 4.48 24.30
C ASP A 356 -37.02 3.68 25.03
N ARG A 357 -36.88 3.93 26.34
CA ARG A 357 -36.01 3.14 27.20
C ARG A 357 -36.77 1.92 27.71
N PRO A 358 -36.11 0.74 27.82
CA PRO A 358 -36.70 -0.42 28.47
C PRO A 358 -37.00 -0.13 29.95
N SER A 359 -37.91 -0.89 30.55
CA SER A 359 -38.16 -0.81 32.00
C SER A 359 -36.88 -1.16 32.78
N LYS A 360 -36.72 -0.62 34.00
CA LYS A 360 -35.50 -0.81 34.81
C LYS A 360 -35.17 -2.28 35.09
N GLU A 361 -36.16 -3.16 35.05
CA GLU A 361 -36.01 -4.61 35.28
C GLU A 361 -35.74 -5.40 33.99
N TYR A 362 -36.09 -4.84 32.84
CA TYR A 362 -35.90 -5.51 31.56
C TYR A 362 -34.51 -5.21 30.99
N LYS A 363 -33.77 -6.27 30.64
CA LYS A 363 -32.44 -6.19 30.04
C LYS A 363 -32.52 -6.60 28.56
N PRO A 364 -32.59 -5.66 27.61
CA PRO A 364 -32.54 -5.95 26.20
C PRO A 364 -31.33 -6.79 25.82
N ARG A 365 -31.53 -7.71 24.88
CA ARG A 365 -30.48 -8.54 24.28
C ARG A 365 -30.65 -8.58 22.77
N ASP A 366 -29.53 -8.51 22.08
CA ASP A 366 -29.44 -8.72 20.64
C ASP A 366 -28.72 -10.05 20.37
N PHE A 367 -29.24 -10.78 19.39
CA PHE A 367 -28.73 -12.08 18.98
C PHE A 367 -28.21 -12.01 17.55
N TYR A 368 -27.03 -12.59 17.36
CA TYR A 368 -26.32 -12.65 16.09
C TYR A 368 -26.00 -14.11 15.72
N ILE A 369 -26.03 -14.41 14.43
CA ILE A 369 -25.56 -15.69 13.89
C ILE A 369 -24.04 -15.62 13.81
N SER A 370 -23.34 -16.48 14.55
CA SER A 370 -21.88 -16.54 14.52
C SER A 370 -21.37 -17.12 13.19
N LEU A 371 -20.51 -16.37 12.50
CA LEU A 371 -19.94 -16.84 11.24
C LEU A 371 -18.96 -18.00 11.41
N PHE A 372 -18.45 -18.22 12.63
CA PHE A 372 -17.66 -19.42 12.95
C PHE A 372 -18.50 -20.70 12.99
N GLN A 373 -19.80 -20.60 13.28
CA GLN A 373 -20.71 -21.76 13.37
C GLN A 373 -21.26 -22.20 12.01
N VAL A 374 -21.25 -21.31 11.00
CA VAL A 374 -21.79 -21.58 9.66
C VAL A 374 -20.70 -21.73 8.59
N GLN A 375 -19.48 -22.07 9.00
CA GLN A 375 -18.31 -22.18 8.10
C GLN A 375 -18.50 -23.22 7.01
N ASP A 376 -19.13 -24.36 7.29
CA ASP A 376 -19.35 -25.40 6.27
C ASP A 376 -20.25 -24.89 5.14
N TRP A 377 -21.29 -24.12 5.49
CA TRP A 377 -22.18 -23.51 4.52
C TRP A 377 -21.47 -22.41 3.72
N LEU A 378 -20.69 -21.55 4.38
CA LEU A 378 -19.94 -20.48 3.73
C LEU A 378 -18.90 -21.04 2.76
N ARG A 379 -18.12 -22.03 3.17
CA ARG A 379 -17.12 -22.71 2.32
C ARG A 379 -17.76 -23.31 1.10
N LYS A 380 -18.88 -24.03 1.26
CA LYS A 380 -19.59 -24.65 0.13
C LYS A 380 -20.00 -23.65 -0.96
N HIS A 381 -20.44 -22.45 -0.58
CA HIS A 381 -20.98 -21.47 -1.54
C HIS A 381 -19.97 -20.42 -1.99
N LEU A 382 -18.92 -20.17 -1.21
CA LEU A 382 -17.95 -19.09 -1.46
C LEU A 382 -16.55 -19.58 -1.83
N ASN A 383 -16.32 -20.90 -1.97
CA ASN A 383 -14.99 -21.46 -2.28
C ASN A 383 -14.35 -20.87 -3.55
N ASN A 384 -15.18 -20.51 -4.54
CA ASN A 384 -14.71 -19.94 -5.81
C ASN A 384 -14.46 -18.42 -5.73
N SER A 385 -14.84 -17.77 -4.62
CA SER A 385 -14.76 -16.33 -4.45
C SER A 385 -13.88 -15.90 -3.27
N LEU A 386 -13.61 -16.80 -2.33
CA LEU A 386 -12.77 -16.55 -1.16
C LEU A 386 -11.90 -17.78 -0.86
N LYS A 387 -10.64 -17.54 -0.50
CA LYS A 387 -9.71 -18.59 -0.07
C LYS A 387 -9.85 -18.85 1.42
N PHE A 388 -10.33 -20.03 1.77
CA PHE A 388 -10.52 -20.43 3.17
C PHE A 388 -9.30 -21.19 3.71
N ILE A 389 -8.91 -20.88 4.95
CA ILE A 389 -7.83 -21.59 5.67
C ILE A 389 -8.35 -22.90 6.27
N PRO A 390 -7.47 -23.85 6.66
CA PRO A 390 -7.89 -25.08 7.33
C PRO A 390 -8.69 -24.84 8.62
N MET A 391 -9.64 -25.73 8.92
CA MET A 391 -10.45 -25.64 10.14
C MET A 391 -9.66 -26.00 11.41
N GLN A 392 -8.64 -26.86 11.27
CA GLN A 392 -7.78 -27.36 12.34
C GLN A 392 -6.31 -27.26 11.96
#